data_AF-A0A942R993-F1
#
_entry.id   AF-A0A942R993-F1
#
_cell.length_a   1.000
_cell.length_b   1.000
_cell.length_c   1.000
_cell.angle_alpha   90.00
_cell.angle_beta   90.00
_cell.angle_gamma   90.00
#
_symmetry.space_group_name_H-M   'P 1'
#
loop_
_entity.id
_entity.type
_entity.pdbx_description
1 polymer ?
#
loop_
_entity_poly.entity_id
_entity_poly.type
_entity_poly.pdbx_seq_one_letter_code
_entity_poly.pdbx_strand_id
1 'polypeptide(L)' 'MAPNKLEQSALSLLAAFENAGKSVSRVIVEGKKIEIVLSTEHDSDDFDRIDMRHGKT' A
#
# COMPACT_ATOMS: atom_id res chain seq x y z
N MET A 1 -19.67 -21.51 0.02
CA MET A 1 -19.92 -20.43 1.00
C MET A 1 -19.99 -19.13 0.23
N ALA A 2 -21.09 -18.39 0.32
CA ALA A 2 -21.18 -17.07 -0.30
C ALA A 2 -20.48 -16.05 0.61
N PRO A 3 -19.63 -15.16 0.07
CA PRO A 3 -18.97 -14.15 0.89
C PRO A 3 -20.02 -13.24 1.52
N ASN A 4 -19.84 -12.90 2.79
CA ASN A 4 -20.75 -11.99 3.47
C ASN A 4 -20.64 -10.58 2.84
N LYS A 5 -21.67 -9.74 2.96
CA LYS A 5 -21.68 -8.38 2.34
C LYS A 5 -20.48 -7.52 2.74
N LEU A 6 -19.91 -7.77 3.91
CA LEU A 6 -18.76 -7.04 4.44
C LEU A 6 -17.46 -7.47 3.74
N GLU A 7 -17.27 -8.76 3.50
CA GLU A 7 -16.16 -9.31 2.70
C GLU A 7 -16.21 -8.79 1.26
N GLN A 8 -17.39 -8.73 0.65
CA GLN A 8 -17.55 -8.13 -0.69
C GLN A 8 -17.17 -6.64 -0.68
N SER A 9 -17.51 -5.92 0.38
CA SER A 9 -17.13 -4.51 0.55
C SER A 9 -15.62 -4.37 0.75
N ALA A 10 -15.00 -5.26 1.53
CA ALA A 10 -13.55 -5.29 1.73
C ALA A 10 -12.80 -5.55 0.41
N LEU A 11 -13.27 -6.50 -0.39
CA LEU A 11 -12.72 -6.79 -1.73
C LEU A 11 -12.90 -5.60 -2.70
N SER A 12 -14.05 -4.93 -2.64
CA SER A 12 -14.30 -3.75 -3.47
C SER A 12 -13.35 -2.59 -3.10
N LEU A 13 -13.10 -2.39 -1.80
CA LEU A 13 -12.14 -1.40 -1.32
C LEU A 13 -10.71 -1.75 -1.73
N LEU A 14 -10.30 -3.02 -1.58
CA LEU A 14 -9.00 -3.49 -2.04
C LEU A 14 -8.77 -3.15 -3.52
N ALA A 15 -9.72 -3.54 -4.38
CA ALA A 15 -9.65 -3.25 -5.81
C ALA A 15 -9.60 -1.74 -6.10
N ALA A 16 -10.33 -0.92 -5.35
CA ALA A 16 -10.28 0.53 -5.51
C ALA A 16 -8.90 1.12 -5.18
N PHE A 17 -8.23 0.64 -4.12
CA PHE A 17 -6.88 1.07 -3.76
C PHE A 17 -5.84 0.63 -4.80
N GLU A 18 -5.90 -0.62 -5.26
CA GLU A 18 -4.98 -1.12 -6.30
C GLU A 18 -5.16 -0.38 -7.63
N ASN A 19 -6.41 -0.11 -8.05
CA ASN A 19 -6.69 0.68 -9.24
C ASN A 19 -6.23 2.14 -9.12
N ALA A 20 -6.12 2.67 -7.89
CA ALA A 20 -5.57 3.98 -7.61
C ALA A 20 -4.02 3.98 -7.52
N GLY A 21 -3.37 2.86 -7.84
CA GLY A 21 -1.91 2.72 -7.80
C GLY A 21 -1.36 2.64 -6.38
N LYS A 22 -2.19 2.29 -5.38
CA LYS A 22 -1.73 2.07 -4.01
C LYS A 22 -1.54 0.58 -3.79
N SER A 23 -0.36 0.20 -3.29
CA SER A 23 -0.13 -1.17 -2.83
C SER A 23 -0.79 -1.40 -1.47
N VAL A 24 -1.56 -2.48 -1.35
CA VAL A 24 -2.16 -2.92 -0.08
C VAL A 24 -1.35 -4.08 0.48
N SER A 25 -0.89 -3.96 1.72
CA SER A 25 -0.11 -5.01 2.41
C SER A 25 -0.99 -6.00 3.17
N ARG A 26 -2.15 -5.55 3.68
CA ARG A 26 -3.06 -6.38 4.48
C ARG A 26 -4.48 -5.83 4.47
N VAL A 27 -5.45 -6.76 4.46
CA VAL A 27 -6.87 -6.49 4.74
C VAL A 27 -7.32 -7.39 5.88
N ILE A 28 -7.94 -6.81 6.92
CA ILE A 28 -8.53 -7.55 8.05
C ILE A 28 -10.01 -7.20 8.14
N VAL A 29 -10.85 -8.22 8.32
CA VAL A 29 -12.29 -8.05 8.57
C VAL A 29 -12.60 -8.63 9.94
N GLU A 30 -13.02 -7.79 10.88
CA GLU A 30 -13.34 -8.18 12.26
C GLU A 30 -14.72 -7.66 12.64
N GLY A 31 -15.70 -8.56 12.74
CA GLY A 31 -17.09 -8.22 13.05
C GLY A 31 -17.71 -7.29 11.99
N LYS A 32 -17.76 -5.99 12.28
CA LYS A 32 -18.27 -4.92 11.38
C LYS A 32 -17.17 -3.94 10.93
N LYS A 33 -15.92 -4.18 11.31
CA LYS A 33 -14.77 -3.33 11.00
C LYS A 33 -13.98 -3.94 9.84
N ILE A 34 -13.57 -3.09 8.90
CA ILE A 34 -12.59 -3.41 7.86
C ILE A 34 -11.36 -2.56 8.11
N GLU A 35 -10.19 -3.18 8.16
CA GLU A 35 -8.90 -2.51 8.29
C GLU A 35 -8.06 -2.81 7.05
N ILE A 36 -7.54 -1.77 6.40
CA ILE A 36 -6.72 -1.85 5.19
C ILE A 36 -5.39 -1.16 5.48
N VAL A 37 -4.31 -1.90 5.35
CA VAL A 37 -2.95 -1.40 5.57
C VAL A 37 -2.29 -1.20 4.21
N LEU A 38 -1.99 0.05 3.86
CA LEU A 38 -1.24 0.38 2.64
C LEU A 38 0.25 0.09 2.85
N SER A 39 0.91 -0.43 1.83
CA SER A 39 2.37 -0.47 1.80
C SER A 39 2.86 0.96 1.58
N THR A 40 3.77 1.42 2.43
CA THR A 40 4.58 2.60 2.09
C THR A 40 5.66 2.13 1.13
N GLU A 41 5.56 2.47 -0.15
CA GLU A 41 6.74 2.48 -1.01
C GLU A 41 7.73 3.45 -0.38
N HIS A 42 8.84 2.93 0.13
CA HIS A 42 9.99 3.77 0.41
C HIS A 42 10.48 4.24 -0.97
N ASP A 43 10.03 5.41 -1.40
CA ASP A 43 10.77 6.27 -2.33
C ASP A 43 12.03 6.83 -1.60
N SER A 44 12.77 5.97 -0.90
CA SER A 44 14.16 6.30 -0.60
C SER A 44 14.88 6.09 -1.91
N ASP A 45 15.01 7.16 -2.67
CA ASP A 45 15.92 7.23 -3.80
C ASP A 45 17.26 6.65 -3.33
N ASP A 46 17.62 5.46 -3.82
CA ASP A 46 18.85 4.76 -3.44
C ASP A 46 20.10 5.62 -3.78
N PHE A 47 19.91 6.72 -4.52
CA PHE A 47 20.91 7.68 -4.94
C PHE A 47 20.95 8.97 -4.11
N ASP A 48 20.04 9.18 -3.14
CA ASP A 48 19.98 10.42 -2.32
C ASP A 48 21.21 10.60 -1.38
N ARG A 49 22.14 9.64 -1.42
CA ARG A 49 23.39 9.63 -0.64
C ARG A 49 24.67 9.67 -1.48
N ILE A 50 24.59 9.71 -2.81
CA ILE A 50 25.80 9.88 -3.63
C ILE A 50 26.05 11.37 -3.82
N ASP A 51 26.87 11.95 -2.95
CA ASP A 51 27.41 13.28 -3.15
C ASP A 51 28.26 13.28 -4.43
N MET A 52 27.67 13.74 -5.55
CA MET A 52 28.33 13.90 -6.86
C MET A 52 29.39 15.02 -6.85
N ARG A 53 29.82 15.51 -5.69
CA ARG A 53 31.00 16.37 -5.56
C ARG A 53 32.27 15.54 -5.76
N HIS A 54 32.68 15.43 -7.01
CA HIS A 54 34.08 15.24 -7.35
C HIS A 54 34.88 16.48 -6.90
N GLY A 55 35.14 16.57 -5.60
CA GLY A 55 36.08 17.51 -5.04
C GLY A 55 37.50 17.08 -5.40
N LYS A 56 38.01 17.56 -6.52
CA LYS A 56 39.44 17.88 -6.68
C LYS A 56 39.57 19.18 -7.46
N THR A 57 39.81 20.24 -6.70
CA THR A 57 40.72 21.33 -7.06
C THR A 57 42.06 20.80 -7.58
#